data_AF-A0A662QZ86-F1
#
_entry.id   AF-A0A662QZ86-F1
#
_cell.length_a   1.000
_cell.length_b   1.000
_cell.length_c   1.000
_cell.angle_alpha   90.00
_cell.angle_beta   90.00
_cell.angle_gamma   90.00
#
_symmetry.space_group_name_H-M   'P 1'
#
loop_
_entity.id
_entity.type
_entity.pdbx_description
1 polymer ?
#
loop_
_entity_poly.entity_id
_entity_poly.type
_entity_poly.pdbx_seq_one_letter_code
_entity_poly.pdbx_strand_id
1 'polypeptide(L)'
;MVFYALKRGLDGIVICDHNTIEGGYRIAEWVDNNDIELLVIPGVEVSTSRGHLIVLLPQRDFKIGEHPEEVIKTAHKDGSIVIAPHPFHRFRHGIGKIKGVDAIEVINSKYILSYSNKLAEIYAHSENIPEVGGSDSHIPSTVGIAYTEVYTAGGMDDVIEAVCDGKTKAFGERAPFQTIATQFSWSIKRRVKKIMR
;
A
#
# COMPACT_ATOMS: atom_id res chain seq x y z
N MET A 1 13.32 0.38 -6.93
CA MET A 1 11.93 -0.12 -7.03
C MET A 1 11.54 -0.26 -8.49
N VAL A 2 11.58 0.82 -9.28
CA VAL A 2 11.30 0.84 -10.75
C VAL A 2 11.90 -0.34 -11.51
N PHE A 3 13.22 -0.55 -11.46
CA PHE A 3 13.88 -1.67 -12.15
C PHE A 3 13.26 -3.04 -11.84
N TYR A 4 12.91 -3.29 -10.57
CA TYR A 4 12.32 -4.57 -10.18
C TYR A 4 10.85 -4.68 -10.59
N ALA A 5 10.12 -3.57 -10.64
CA ALA A 5 8.75 -3.55 -11.17
C ALA A 5 8.74 -3.94 -12.66
N LEU A 6 9.59 -3.29 -13.46
CA LEU A 6 9.78 -3.62 -14.88
C LEU A 6 10.20 -5.07 -15.08
N LYS A 7 11.18 -5.55 -14.30
CA LYS A 7 11.63 -6.96 -14.37
C LYS A 7 10.52 -7.96 -14.04
N ARG A 8 9.52 -7.55 -13.26
CA ARG A 8 8.35 -8.35 -12.88
C ARG A 8 7.19 -8.22 -13.86
N GLY A 9 7.31 -7.37 -14.88
CA GLY A 9 6.24 -7.10 -15.84
C GLY A 9 5.06 -6.36 -15.23
N LEU A 10 5.29 -5.50 -14.23
CA LEU A 10 4.25 -4.62 -13.70
C LEU A 10 4.08 -3.41 -14.61
N ASP A 11 2.83 -3.08 -14.94
CA ASP A 11 2.47 -1.89 -15.72
C ASP A 11 2.51 -0.61 -14.87
N GLY A 12 2.42 -0.76 -13.53
CA GLY A 12 2.50 0.36 -12.61
C GLY A 12 2.86 -0.01 -11.18
N ILE A 13 3.26 0.99 -10.41
CA ILE A 13 3.55 0.88 -8.99
C ILE A 13 3.00 2.07 -8.21
N VAL A 14 2.65 1.79 -6.96
CA VAL A 14 2.39 2.83 -5.95
C VAL A 14 3.61 2.92 -5.03
N ILE A 15 4.13 4.12 -4.82
CA ILE A 15 5.18 4.37 -3.84
C ILE A 15 4.55 4.98 -2.59
N CYS A 16 4.54 4.24 -1.48
CA CYS A 16 3.96 4.66 -0.21
C CYS A 16 5.03 4.74 0.88
N ASP A 17 5.83 5.79 0.88
CA ASP A 17 6.75 6.02 2.00
C ASP A 17 5.97 6.39 3.27
N HIS A 18 6.51 6.04 4.44
CA HIS A 18 5.84 6.32 5.71
C HIS A 18 5.84 7.82 6.02
N ASN A 19 4.64 8.41 6.09
CA ASN A 19 4.39 9.80 6.51
C ASN A 19 5.16 10.87 5.72
N THR A 20 5.56 10.58 4.48
CA THR A 20 6.16 11.54 3.57
C THR A 20 5.71 11.26 2.14
N ILE A 21 5.27 12.30 1.44
CA ILE A 21 4.84 12.20 0.04
C ILE A 21 6.00 12.36 -0.96
N GLU A 22 7.13 12.91 -0.51
CA GLU A 22 8.20 13.42 -1.38
C GLU A 22 8.79 12.32 -2.28
N GLY A 23 9.05 11.14 -1.71
CA GLY A 23 9.66 10.03 -2.43
C GLY A 23 8.81 9.54 -3.61
N GLY A 24 7.49 9.47 -3.43
CA GLY A 24 6.57 9.05 -4.48
C GLY A 24 6.56 10.00 -5.67
N TYR A 25 6.44 11.31 -5.41
CA TYR A 25 6.46 12.34 -6.45
C TYR A 25 7.81 12.41 -7.18
N ARG A 26 8.93 12.31 -6.46
CA ARG A 26 10.26 12.32 -7.10
C ARG A 26 10.49 11.12 -8.01
N ILE A 27 9.97 9.94 -7.64
CA ILE A 27 10.08 8.75 -8.50
C ILE A 27 9.17 8.88 -9.72
N ALA A 28 7.95 9.42 -9.58
CA ALA A 28 7.07 9.69 -10.71
C ALA A 28 7.72 10.65 -11.71
N GLU A 29 8.19 11.81 -11.23
CA GLU A 29 8.91 12.79 -12.06
C GLU A 29 10.15 12.19 -12.73
N TRP A 30 10.92 11.36 -12.02
CA TRP A 30 12.09 10.71 -12.59
C TRP A 30 11.72 9.69 -13.68
N VAL A 31 10.65 8.92 -13.51
CA VAL A 31 10.15 7.97 -14.51
C VAL A 31 9.70 8.72 -15.77
N ASP A 32 8.94 9.80 -15.60
CA ASP A 32 8.44 10.62 -16.71
C ASP A 32 9.61 11.29 -17.48
N ASN A 33 10.56 11.90 -16.77
CA ASN A 33 11.73 12.56 -17.37
C ASN A 33 12.69 11.60 -18.09
N ASN A 34 12.54 10.30 -17.90
CA ASN A 34 13.37 9.28 -18.55
C ASN A 34 12.57 8.40 -19.54
N ASP A 35 11.33 8.79 -19.88
CA ASP A 35 10.45 8.10 -20.83
C ASP A 35 10.31 6.60 -20.52
N ILE A 36 10.24 6.25 -19.23
CA ILE A 36 10.10 4.86 -18.79
C ILE A 36 8.61 4.48 -18.82
N GLU A 37 8.26 3.45 -19.58
CA GLU A 37 6.91 2.88 -19.66
C GLU A 37 6.54 2.14 -18.36
N LEU A 38 6.24 2.89 -17.31
CA LEU A 38 5.76 2.41 -16.03
C LEU A 38 4.91 3.50 -15.37
N LEU A 39 3.67 3.20 -15.05
CA LEU A 39 2.83 4.14 -14.30
C LEU A 39 3.30 4.21 -12.84
N VAL A 40 3.69 5.40 -12.37
CA VAL A 40 4.01 5.62 -10.95
C VAL A 40 2.94 6.48 -10.31
N ILE A 41 2.21 5.92 -9.34
CA ILE A 41 1.20 6.63 -8.56
C ILE A 41 1.85 7.05 -7.24
N PRO A 42 2.00 8.36 -6.96
CA PRO A 42 2.45 8.84 -5.66
C PRO A 42 1.46 8.44 -4.57
N GLY A 43 1.97 7.94 -3.45
CA GLY A 43 1.17 7.63 -2.27
C GLY A 43 1.93 7.90 -0.98
N VAL A 44 1.26 7.71 0.14
CA VAL A 44 1.85 7.80 1.48
C VAL A 44 1.20 6.80 2.41
N GLU A 45 2.01 6.11 3.21
CA GLU A 45 1.51 5.26 4.29
C GLU A 45 1.48 6.07 5.59
N VAL A 46 0.29 6.58 5.94
CA VAL A 46 0.05 7.43 7.10
C VAL A 46 -0.04 6.58 8.37
N SER A 47 0.80 6.88 9.35
CA SER A 47 0.73 6.30 10.68
C SER A 47 -0.30 7.06 11.54
N THR A 48 -1.53 6.54 11.57
CA THR A 48 -2.64 7.10 12.38
C THR A 48 -2.55 6.66 13.85
N SER A 49 -3.47 7.15 14.69
CA SER A 49 -3.59 6.72 16.10
C SER A 49 -4.01 5.25 16.29
N ARG A 50 -4.63 4.62 15.28
CA ARG A 50 -5.17 3.25 15.37
C ARG A 50 -4.45 2.24 14.49
N GLY A 51 -3.73 2.70 13.47
CA GLY A 51 -3.09 1.83 12.49
C GLY A 51 -2.60 2.61 11.27
N HIS A 52 -2.34 1.92 10.18
CA HIS A 52 -1.93 2.56 8.94
C HIS A 52 -3.11 2.78 8.00
N LEU A 53 -3.01 3.84 7.21
CA LEU A 53 -3.81 4.10 6.01
C LEU A 53 -2.86 4.39 4.86
N ILE A 54 -3.18 3.93 3.66
CA ILE A 54 -2.51 4.39 2.45
C ILE A 54 -3.37 5.49 1.85
N VAL A 55 -2.77 6.63 1.53
CA VAL A 55 -3.41 7.72 0.78
C VAL A 55 -2.72 7.81 -0.58
N LEU A 56 -3.48 7.63 -1.66
CA LEU A 56 -3.01 7.79 -3.04
C LEU A 56 -3.24 9.23 -3.52
N LEU A 57 -2.34 9.72 -4.36
CA LEU A 57 -2.33 11.10 -4.86
C LEU A 57 -2.42 12.15 -3.72
N PRO A 58 -1.61 12.02 -2.66
CA PRO A 58 -1.72 12.89 -1.49
C PRO A 58 -1.27 14.33 -1.81
N GLN A 59 -2.11 15.32 -1.50
CA GLN A 59 -1.80 16.73 -1.74
C GLN A 59 -0.95 17.39 -0.63
N ARG A 60 -0.73 16.66 0.48
CA ARG A 60 0.03 17.12 1.66
C ARG A 60 0.50 15.95 2.49
N ASP A 61 1.47 16.22 3.37
CA ASP A 61 1.77 15.32 4.48
C ASP A 61 0.64 15.33 5.53
N PHE A 62 0.41 14.17 6.14
CA PHE A 62 -0.58 13.98 7.19
C PHE A 62 0.09 13.98 8.57
N LYS A 63 -0.66 14.42 9.59
CA LYS A 63 -0.12 14.45 10.95
C LYS A 63 0.00 13.04 11.51
N ILE A 64 1.19 12.67 11.97
CA ILE A 64 1.42 11.39 12.65
C ILE A 64 0.55 11.29 13.90
N GLY A 65 -0.14 10.17 14.05
CA GLY A 65 -1.05 9.91 15.17
C GLY A 65 -2.39 10.62 15.07
N GLU A 66 -2.72 11.22 13.92
CA GLU A 66 -4.07 11.71 13.65
C GLU A 66 -5.10 10.57 13.65
N HIS A 67 -6.35 10.88 13.98
CA HIS A 67 -7.41 9.88 13.99
C HIS A 67 -7.71 9.43 12.55
N PRO A 68 -7.84 8.12 12.27
CA PRO A 68 -8.01 7.64 10.90
C PRO A 68 -9.15 8.30 10.14
N GLU A 69 -10.28 8.52 10.82
CA GLU A 69 -11.47 9.14 10.26
C GLU A 69 -11.22 10.60 9.83
N GLU A 70 -10.35 11.34 10.54
CA GLU A 70 -9.94 12.68 10.12
C GLU A 70 -8.96 12.64 8.95
N VAL A 71 -8.05 11.65 8.92
CA VAL A 71 -7.18 11.41 7.76
C VAL A 71 -8.01 11.11 6.52
N ILE A 72 -8.99 10.20 6.63
CA ILE A 72 -9.91 9.83 5.54
C ILE A 72 -10.64 11.06 5.01
N LYS A 73 -11.32 11.78 5.90
CA LYS A 73 -12.07 12.99 5.55
C LYS A 73 -11.20 14.05 4.88
N THR A 74 -9.98 14.22 5.38
CA THR A 74 -9.02 15.20 4.86
C THR A 74 -8.53 14.79 3.47
N ALA A 75 -8.15 13.52 3.29
CA ALA A 75 -7.72 12.96 2.01
C ALA A 75 -8.83 13.10 0.95
N HIS A 76 -10.06 12.71 1.27
CA HIS A 76 -11.20 12.82 0.35
C HIS A 76 -11.50 14.27 -0.04
N LYS A 77 -11.39 15.22 0.90
CA LYS A 77 -11.55 16.65 0.61
C LYS A 77 -10.50 17.15 -0.40
N ASP A 78 -9.32 16.56 -0.39
CA ASP A 78 -8.21 16.89 -1.28
C ASP A 78 -8.27 16.09 -2.61
N GLY A 79 -9.29 15.26 -2.81
CA GLY A 79 -9.43 14.40 -4.00
C GLY A 79 -8.53 13.16 -3.99
N SER A 80 -7.92 12.84 -2.85
CA SER A 80 -7.09 11.65 -2.67
C SER A 80 -7.94 10.42 -2.35
N ILE A 81 -7.41 9.24 -2.69
CA ILE A 81 -8.05 7.94 -2.42
C ILE A 81 -7.42 7.31 -1.19
N VAL A 82 -8.23 6.65 -0.37
CA VAL A 82 -7.79 6.03 0.88
C VAL A 82 -7.98 4.52 0.84
N ILE A 83 -6.89 3.81 1.09
CA ILE A 83 -6.86 2.35 1.17
C ILE A 83 -6.54 1.96 2.60
N ALA A 84 -7.23 0.95 3.14
CA ALA A 84 -6.86 0.32 4.40
C ALA A 84 -5.85 -0.81 4.15
N PRO A 85 -4.53 -0.59 4.37
CA PRO A 85 -3.52 -1.64 4.22
C PRO A 85 -3.59 -2.63 5.37
N HIS A 86 -3.38 -3.92 5.07
CA HIS A 86 -3.23 -5.01 6.03
C HIS A 86 -4.07 -4.85 7.33
N PRO A 87 -5.40 -4.63 7.21
CA PRO A 87 -6.24 -4.12 8.30
C PRO A 87 -6.25 -5.03 9.52
N PHE A 88 -6.13 -6.35 9.34
CA PHE A 88 -6.13 -7.32 10.42
C PHE A 88 -4.73 -7.81 10.82
N HIS A 89 -3.66 -7.10 10.42
CA HIS A 89 -2.29 -7.42 10.81
C HIS A 89 -1.87 -6.71 12.12
N ARG A 90 -2.27 -7.25 13.27
CA ARG A 90 -2.03 -6.64 14.59
C ARG A 90 -0.56 -6.28 14.86
N PHE A 91 0.40 -7.06 14.38
CA PHE A 91 1.84 -6.79 14.58
C PHE A 91 2.45 -5.76 13.61
N ARG A 92 1.66 -5.23 12.67
CA ARG A 92 2.08 -4.29 11.62
C ARG A 92 1.18 -3.06 11.58
N HIS A 93 0.57 -2.70 12.71
CA HIS A 93 -0.31 -1.54 12.80
C HIS A 93 -1.55 -1.66 11.90
N GLY A 94 -2.11 -2.87 11.75
CA GLY A 94 -3.42 -3.05 11.10
C GLY A 94 -4.52 -2.30 11.87
N ILE A 95 -5.28 -1.47 11.15
CA ILE A 95 -6.29 -0.56 11.70
C ILE A 95 -7.56 -1.27 12.21
N GLY A 96 -7.74 -2.54 11.85
CA GLY A 96 -8.94 -3.32 12.08
C GLY A 96 -10.08 -2.91 11.15
N LYS A 97 -11.31 -2.95 11.67
CA LYS A 97 -12.50 -2.48 10.95
C LYS A 97 -12.47 -0.95 10.87
N ILE A 98 -12.64 -0.42 9.65
CA ILE A 98 -12.66 1.01 9.36
C ILE A 98 -13.64 1.25 8.20
N LYS A 99 -14.42 2.32 8.30
CA LYS A 99 -15.41 2.73 7.29
C LYS A 99 -14.93 3.97 6.55
N GLY A 100 -15.48 4.19 5.36
CA GLY A 100 -15.18 5.36 4.54
C GLY A 100 -13.85 5.28 3.81
N VAL A 101 -13.23 4.10 3.72
CA VAL A 101 -12.10 3.87 2.80
C VAL A 101 -12.63 3.45 1.44
N ASP A 102 -11.88 3.74 0.39
CA ASP A 102 -12.25 3.47 -0.99
C ASP A 102 -11.86 2.06 -1.42
N ALA A 103 -10.83 1.48 -0.78
CA ALA A 103 -10.46 0.09 -0.98
C ALA A 103 -9.80 -0.51 0.27
N ILE A 104 -9.63 -1.83 0.28
CA ILE A 104 -9.00 -2.57 1.37
C ILE A 104 -8.02 -3.62 0.84
N GLU A 105 -6.86 -3.71 1.50
CA GLU A 105 -5.86 -4.71 1.13
C GLU A 105 -6.26 -6.10 1.67
N VAL A 106 -6.63 -7.00 0.76
CA VAL A 106 -7.03 -8.38 1.08
C VAL A 106 -5.91 -9.40 0.88
N ILE A 107 -4.89 -9.06 0.07
CA ILE A 107 -3.68 -9.84 -0.11
C ILE A 107 -2.45 -8.99 0.21
N ASN A 108 -1.80 -9.30 1.32
CA ASN A 108 -0.45 -8.81 1.63
C ASN A 108 0.58 -9.96 1.56
N SER A 109 1.69 -9.76 0.85
CA SER A 109 2.68 -10.84 0.62
C SER A 109 3.45 -11.31 1.87
N LYS A 110 3.39 -10.56 2.98
CA LYS A 110 4.16 -10.84 4.21
C LYS A 110 3.49 -11.83 5.17
N TYR A 111 2.31 -12.36 4.84
CA TYR A 111 1.63 -13.31 5.71
C TYR A 111 2.29 -14.69 5.75
N ILE A 112 2.79 -15.07 6.92
CA ILE A 112 3.14 -16.46 7.27
C ILE A 112 1.86 -17.32 7.48
N LEU A 113 0.75 -16.71 7.94
CA LEU A 113 -0.56 -17.36 8.11
C LEU A 113 -1.66 -16.61 7.34
N SER A 114 -2.44 -17.33 6.53
CA SER A 114 -3.51 -16.84 5.65
C SER A 114 -4.73 -16.22 6.36
N TYR A 115 -4.77 -16.26 7.69
CA TYR A 115 -5.98 -15.92 8.46
C TYR A 115 -6.37 -14.44 8.37
N SER A 116 -5.42 -13.51 8.50
CA SER A 116 -5.75 -12.09 8.47
C SER A 116 -6.11 -11.60 7.05
N ASN A 117 -5.52 -12.17 5.99
CA ASN A 117 -6.00 -11.96 4.61
C ASN A 117 -7.45 -12.42 4.49
N LYS A 118 -7.78 -13.61 5.03
CA LYS A 118 -9.15 -14.10 4.98
C LYS A 118 -10.14 -13.22 5.76
N LEU A 119 -9.71 -12.66 6.89
CA LEU A 119 -10.51 -11.68 7.62
C LEU A 119 -10.70 -10.37 6.84
N ALA A 120 -9.67 -9.92 6.11
CA ALA A 120 -9.76 -8.74 5.25
C ALA A 120 -10.77 -8.97 4.12
N GLU A 121 -10.68 -10.10 3.42
CA GLU A 121 -11.62 -10.51 2.37
C GLU A 121 -13.07 -10.63 2.90
N ILE A 122 -13.28 -11.32 4.04
CA ILE A 122 -14.61 -11.43 4.65
C ILE A 122 -15.18 -10.05 4.99
N TYR A 123 -14.34 -9.16 5.54
CA TYR A 123 -14.77 -7.82 5.89
C TYR A 123 -15.10 -6.97 4.66
N ALA A 124 -14.24 -7.02 3.63
CA ALA A 124 -14.42 -6.35 2.35
C ALA A 124 -15.75 -6.71 1.72
N HIS A 125 -16.05 -8.00 1.58
CA HIS A 125 -17.32 -8.49 1.07
C HIS A 125 -18.52 -8.06 1.94
N SER A 126 -18.38 -8.12 3.27
CA SER A 126 -19.49 -7.78 4.16
C SER A 126 -19.88 -6.31 4.13
N GLU A 127 -18.94 -5.42 3.83
CA GLU A 127 -19.17 -3.97 3.74
C GLU A 127 -19.19 -3.46 2.29
N ASN A 128 -19.07 -4.36 1.31
CA ASN A 128 -18.99 -4.06 -0.13
C ASN A 128 -17.88 -3.04 -0.47
N ILE A 129 -16.69 -3.25 0.10
CA ILE A 129 -15.51 -2.41 -0.11
C ILE A 129 -14.64 -3.04 -1.21
N PRO A 130 -14.21 -2.27 -2.23
CA PRO A 130 -13.26 -2.71 -3.25
C PRO A 130 -11.98 -3.34 -2.69
N GLU A 131 -11.50 -4.38 -3.38
CA GLU A 131 -10.39 -5.21 -2.92
C GLU A 131 -9.11 -4.94 -3.71
N VAL A 132 -7.98 -4.80 -3.00
CA VAL A 132 -6.65 -4.65 -3.59
C VAL A 132 -5.62 -5.56 -2.94
N GLY A 133 -4.48 -5.75 -3.60
CA GLY A 133 -3.35 -6.54 -3.14
C GLY A 133 -2.04 -5.77 -3.29
N GLY A 134 -1.15 -5.94 -2.30
CA GLY A 134 0.09 -5.20 -2.21
C GLY A 134 1.26 -6.05 -1.68
N SER A 135 2.45 -5.80 -2.25
CA SER A 135 3.66 -6.49 -1.82
C SER A 135 4.20 -5.98 -0.48
N ASP A 136 3.90 -4.74 -0.08
CA ASP A 136 4.50 -4.06 1.09
C ASP A 136 6.05 -4.20 1.07
N SER A 137 6.63 -3.99 -0.12
CA SER A 137 7.99 -4.39 -0.41
C SER A 137 9.02 -3.44 0.22
N HIS A 138 9.68 -3.88 1.28
CA HIS A 138 10.81 -3.18 1.92
C HIS A 138 12.18 -3.59 1.34
N ILE A 139 12.20 -4.59 0.46
CA ILE A 139 13.42 -5.09 -0.21
C ILE A 139 13.12 -5.12 -1.71
N PRO A 140 13.96 -4.55 -2.59
CA PRO A 140 13.64 -4.44 -4.01
C PRO A 140 13.22 -5.76 -4.69
N SER A 141 13.79 -6.91 -4.30
CA SER A 141 13.46 -8.22 -4.86
C SER A 141 12.04 -8.74 -4.55
N THR A 142 11.35 -8.15 -3.56
CA THR A 142 9.98 -8.52 -3.18
C THR A 142 8.89 -7.74 -3.91
N VAL A 143 9.26 -6.76 -4.74
CA VAL A 143 8.30 -6.05 -5.60
C VAL A 143 7.56 -7.07 -6.47
N GLY A 144 6.23 -6.93 -6.54
CA GLY A 144 5.35 -7.76 -7.37
C GLY A 144 5.08 -9.18 -6.86
N ILE A 145 5.51 -9.55 -5.64
CA ILE A 145 5.12 -10.86 -5.07
C ILE A 145 3.61 -10.92 -4.77
N ALA A 146 3.03 -9.78 -4.40
CA ALA A 146 1.60 -9.54 -4.42
C ALA A 146 1.33 -8.24 -5.18
N TYR A 147 0.22 -8.21 -5.90
CA TYR A 147 -0.15 -7.16 -6.84
C TYR A 147 -1.66 -7.13 -7.03
N THR A 148 -2.14 -6.12 -7.75
CA THR A 148 -3.54 -5.98 -8.14
C THR A 148 -3.60 -5.94 -9.66
N GLU A 149 -4.42 -6.81 -10.27
CA GLU A 149 -4.86 -6.61 -11.65
C GLU A 149 -5.98 -5.56 -11.64
N VAL A 150 -5.85 -4.54 -12.47
CA VAL A 150 -6.82 -3.44 -12.59
C VAL A 150 -7.40 -3.49 -14.01
N TYR A 151 -8.71 -3.63 -14.13
CA TYR A 151 -9.37 -3.76 -15.43
C TYR A 151 -9.76 -2.38 -15.95
N THR A 152 -8.88 -1.79 -16.77
CA THR A 152 -8.97 -0.39 -17.19
C THR A 152 -8.38 -0.16 -18.59
N ALA A 153 -8.66 0.99 -19.20
CA ALA A 153 -8.09 1.41 -20.49
C ALA A 153 -6.64 1.93 -20.36
N GLY A 154 -6.19 2.19 -19.13
CA GLY A 154 -4.81 2.60 -18.81
C GLY A 154 -4.71 4.07 -18.39
N GLY A 155 -3.56 4.45 -17.82
CA GLY A 155 -3.38 5.80 -17.27
C GLY A 155 -3.83 5.93 -15.82
N MET A 156 -3.40 7.02 -15.18
CA MET A 156 -3.56 7.20 -13.73
C MET A 156 -5.02 7.33 -13.29
N ASP A 157 -5.78 8.20 -13.95
CA ASP A 157 -7.17 8.48 -13.57
C ASP A 157 -8.05 7.23 -13.76
N ASP A 158 -7.91 6.54 -14.89
CA ASP A 158 -8.68 5.33 -15.16
C ASP A 158 -8.31 4.17 -14.21
N VAL A 159 -7.06 4.11 -13.73
CA VAL A 159 -6.64 3.14 -12.69
C VAL A 159 -7.30 3.48 -11.36
N ILE A 160 -7.31 4.76 -10.97
CA ILE A 160 -7.92 5.22 -9.73
C ILE A 160 -9.43 4.97 -9.73
N GLU A 161 -10.12 5.30 -10.83
CA GLU A 161 -11.55 5.02 -10.99
C GLU A 161 -11.83 3.52 -10.91
N ALA A 162 -11.06 2.68 -11.62
CA ALA A 162 -11.23 1.24 -11.58
C ALA A 162 -11.03 0.64 -10.19
N VAL A 163 -10.09 1.17 -9.39
CA VAL A 163 -9.92 0.77 -7.98
C VAL A 163 -11.15 1.14 -7.15
N CYS A 164 -11.67 2.36 -7.29
CA CYS A 164 -12.85 2.81 -6.56
C CYS A 164 -14.13 2.04 -6.96
N ASP A 165 -14.23 1.65 -8.23
CA ASP A 165 -15.34 0.84 -8.76
C ASP A 165 -15.24 -0.66 -8.41
N GLY A 166 -14.14 -1.10 -7.80
CA GLY A 166 -13.89 -2.53 -7.55
C GLY A 166 -13.68 -3.34 -8.83
N LYS A 167 -13.27 -2.70 -9.94
CA LYS A 167 -12.82 -3.36 -11.18
C LYS A 167 -11.38 -3.84 -11.01
N THR A 168 -11.16 -4.62 -9.95
CA THR A 168 -9.84 -5.08 -9.52
C THR A 168 -9.89 -6.54 -9.13
N LYS A 169 -8.72 -7.17 -9.14
CA LYS A 169 -8.53 -8.48 -8.54
C LYS A 169 -7.16 -8.55 -7.87
N ALA A 170 -7.14 -8.85 -6.58
CA ALA A 170 -5.90 -9.00 -5.83
C ALA A 170 -5.27 -10.37 -6.12
N PHE A 171 -3.96 -10.38 -6.33
CA PHE A 171 -3.16 -11.61 -6.49
C PHE A 171 -1.90 -11.56 -5.63
N GLY A 172 -1.34 -12.74 -5.35
CA GLY A 172 -0.03 -12.85 -4.75
C GLY A 172 0.28 -14.21 -4.15
N GLU A 173 1.57 -14.50 -4.05
CA GLU A 173 2.10 -15.65 -3.34
C GLU A 173 2.74 -15.22 -2.01
N ARG A 174 3.05 -16.18 -1.12
CA ARG A 174 3.82 -15.86 0.09
C ARG A 174 5.24 -15.46 -0.30
N ALA A 175 5.75 -14.37 0.26
CA ALA A 175 7.17 -14.03 0.13
C ALA A 175 8.03 -15.17 0.72
N PRO A 176 9.16 -15.54 0.09
CA PRO A 176 10.03 -16.61 0.59
C PRO A 176 10.44 -16.36 2.06
N PHE A 177 10.41 -17.40 2.89
CA PHE A 177 10.67 -17.30 4.34
C PHE A 177 11.99 -16.61 4.68
N GLN A 178 13.03 -16.84 3.89
CA GLN A 178 14.33 -16.21 4.03
C GLN A 178 14.24 -14.68 3.96
N THR A 179 13.39 -14.15 3.06
CA THR A 179 13.19 -12.71 2.88
C THR A 179 12.42 -12.10 4.05
N ILE A 180 11.42 -12.80 4.59
CA ILE A 180 10.70 -12.37 5.80
C ILE A 180 11.66 -12.30 7.00
N ALA A 181 12.55 -13.28 7.16
CA ALA A 181 13.56 -13.30 8.22
C ALA A 181 14.56 -12.14 8.09
N THR A 182 15.01 -11.83 6.87
CA THR A 182 15.88 -10.67 6.63
C THR A 182 15.19 -9.36 7.00
N GLN A 183 13.93 -9.17 6.62
CA GLN A 183 13.16 -7.97 6.98
C GLN A 183 12.95 -7.83 8.49
N PHE A 184 12.62 -8.93 9.18
CA PHE A 184 12.46 -8.94 10.64
C PHE A 184 13.78 -8.59 11.34
N SER A 185 14.90 -9.13 10.86
CA SER A 185 16.23 -8.81 11.38
C SER A 185 16.59 -7.33 11.22
N TRP A 186 16.17 -6.70 10.13
CA TRP A 186 16.41 -5.28 9.87
C TRP A 186 15.56 -4.39 10.79
N SER A 187 14.29 -4.76 11.01
CA SER A 187 13.40 -4.10 11.97
C SER A 187 13.93 -4.19 13.42
N ILE A 188 14.47 -5.35 13.83
CA ILE A 188 15.09 -5.53 15.14
C ILE A 188 16.35 -4.66 15.27
N LYS A 189 17.25 -4.70 14.28
CA LYS A 189 18.48 -3.89 14.29
C LYS A 189 18.18 -2.39 14.41
N ARG A 190 17.15 -1.89 13.70
CA ARG A 190 16.69 -0.49 13.85
C ARG A 190 16.19 -0.20 15.27
N ARG A 191 15.42 -1.10 15.89
CA ARG A 191 14.93 -0.93 17.27
C ARG A 191 16.07 -0.90 18.29
N VAL A 192 17.02 -1.83 18.19
CA VAL A 192 18.20 -1.89 19.08
C VAL A 192 19.05 -0.63 18.96
N LYS A 193 19.32 -0.18 17.72
CA LYS A 193 20.09 1.05 17.47
C LYS A 193 19.41 2.32 18.02
N LYS A 194 18.08 2.32 18.17
CA LYS A 194 17.31 3.42 18.75
C LYS A 194 17.30 3.41 20.29
N ILE A 195 17.52 2.24 20.91
CA ILE A 195 17.61 2.08 22.37
C ILE A 195 19.03 2.36 22.88
N MET A 196 20.05 2.12 22.05
CA MET A 196 21.47 2.38 22.37
C MET A 196 21.93 3.82 22.09
N ARG A 197 20.99 4.74 21.86
CA ARG A 197 21.21 6.17 21.62
C ARG A 197 20.54 6.94 22.74
#